data_AF-X8CMJ7-F1
#
_entry.id   AF-X8CMJ7-F1
#
_cell.length_a   1.000
_cell.length_b   1.000
_cell.length_c   1.000
_cell.angle_alpha   90.00
_cell.angle_beta   90.00
_cell.angle_gamma   90.00
#
_symmetry.space_group_name_H-M   'P 1'
#
loop_
_entity.id
_entity.type
_entity.pdbx_description
1 polymer ?
#
loop_
_entity_poly.entity_id
_entity_poly.type
_entity_poly.pdbx_seq_one_letter_code
_entity_poly.pdbx_strand_id
1 'polypeptide(L)'
;MMALIVLLLLNATFTQVFTADGLRADPRNQRVLLDEYSRQRGQITAGGQLLAYSVATDNRYKFLRVYPNPFVYAPITGFYSLRYSSTGLERAEDPLLNGSDERLFGRRLADFFTGRDPRGGNVDTTINPRVQQAGWDAMQQGCGGPCKGAVVALEPSTGKILALVSSPSYDPNQLASHNSDEQLRAWQRLRDDPASPLTNRAIAETYPPGSTFKVITTAAALQAGMTEDDQLTSAPTIPLPDSTVTLQNFGGAPCGSEPTVSLREAFARSCNTAFVQLGIATGVDALRSTAQEFGFDTAPTPSHCRSPNQPLGLSSMPPRWGCRVSGRRMSH
;
A
#
# COMPACT_ATOMS: atom_id res chain seq x y z
N MET A 1 44.53 -8.41 37.50
CA MET A 1 44.72 -8.31 36.03
C MET A 1 43.78 -9.25 35.27
N MET A 2 43.75 -10.56 35.56
CA MET A 2 42.83 -11.53 34.93
C MET A 2 41.33 -11.21 35.10
N ALA A 3 40.89 -10.79 36.29
CA ALA A 3 39.48 -10.43 36.53
C ALA A 3 39.00 -9.25 35.65
N LEU A 4 39.88 -8.28 35.41
CA LEU A 4 39.62 -7.13 34.55
C LEU A 4 39.50 -7.54 33.08
N ILE A 5 40.33 -8.48 32.63
CA ILE A 5 40.27 -9.03 31.26
C ILE A 5 38.98 -9.83 31.06
N VAL A 6 38.57 -10.66 32.03
CA VAL A 6 37.32 -11.42 31.95
C VAL A 6 36.09 -10.51 31.96
N LEU A 7 36.08 -9.48 32.81
CA LEU A 7 35.02 -8.45 32.81
C LEU A 7 34.96 -7.69 31.48
N LEU A 8 36.12 -7.39 30.88
CA LEU A 8 36.19 -6.71 29.59
C LEU A 8 35.72 -7.62 28.44
N LEU A 9 36.04 -8.91 28.47
CA LEU A 9 35.55 -9.91 27.52
C LEU A 9 34.05 -10.16 27.68
N LEU A 10 33.54 -10.25 28.90
CA LEU A 10 32.10 -10.39 29.16
C LEU A 10 31.33 -9.14 28.73
N ASN A 11 31.87 -7.94 28.99
CA ASN A 11 31.27 -6.70 28.50
C ASN A 11 31.32 -6.61 26.98
N ALA A 12 32.45 -6.99 26.35
CA ALA A 12 32.57 -7.02 24.89
C ALA A 12 31.60 -8.03 24.26
N THR A 13 31.45 -9.21 24.84
CA THR A 13 30.50 -10.24 24.38
C THR A 13 29.05 -9.80 24.60
N PHE A 14 28.74 -9.21 25.75
CA PHE A 14 27.42 -8.66 26.04
C PHE A 14 27.06 -7.55 25.06
N THR A 15 28.02 -6.66 24.76
CA THR A 15 27.83 -5.58 23.80
C THR A 15 27.72 -6.09 22.35
N GLN A 16 28.51 -7.10 21.98
CA GLN A 16 28.47 -7.70 20.63
C GLN A 16 27.27 -8.61 20.36
N VAL A 17 26.63 -9.15 21.40
CA VAL A 17 25.52 -10.10 21.25
C VAL A 17 24.16 -9.46 21.58
N PHE A 18 24.09 -8.59 22.60
CA PHE A 18 22.80 -8.04 23.07
C PHE A 18 22.56 -6.58 22.67
N THR A 19 23.60 -5.75 22.49
CA THR A 19 23.43 -4.35 21.99
C THR A 19 23.86 -4.17 20.54
N ALA A 20 24.47 -5.19 19.92
CA ALA A 20 24.82 -5.16 18.50
C ALA A 20 23.59 -5.05 17.60
N ASP A 21 22.44 -5.60 18.00
CA ASP A 21 21.21 -5.49 17.22
C ASP A 21 20.71 -4.04 17.16
N GLY A 22 20.91 -3.25 18.23
CA GLY A 22 20.60 -1.81 18.27
C GLY A 22 21.62 -0.94 17.53
N LEU A 23 22.91 -1.28 17.56
CA LEU A 23 23.98 -0.53 16.88
C LEU A 23 24.11 -0.87 15.38
N ARG A 24 23.68 -2.07 14.96
CA ARG A 24 23.52 -2.44 13.54
C ARG A 24 22.27 -1.82 12.92
N ALA A 25 21.26 -1.53 13.72
CA ALA A 25 20.02 -0.90 13.27
C ALA A 25 20.09 0.63 13.14
N ASP A 26 21.20 1.29 13.49
CA ASP A 26 21.34 2.75 13.28
C ASP A 26 21.63 3.03 11.78
N PRO A 27 20.72 3.73 11.06
CA PRO A 27 20.87 4.03 9.64
C PRO A 27 22.06 4.97 9.31
N ARG A 28 22.74 5.52 10.31
CA ARG A 28 23.96 6.35 10.13
C ARG A 28 25.25 5.53 10.17
N ASN A 29 25.18 4.23 10.42
CA ASN A 29 26.36 3.38 10.46
C ASN A 29 26.86 3.08 9.04
N GLN A 30 27.89 3.81 8.62
CA GLN A 30 28.48 3.67 7.28
C GLN A 30 28.97 2.24 6.97
N ARG A 31 29.35 1.45 7.98
CA ARG A 31 29.77 0.05 7.77
C ARG A 31 28.59 -0.86 7.44
N VAL A 32 27.43 -0.61 8.03
CA VAL A 32 26.20 -1.35 7.75
C VAL A 32 25.71 -1.04 6.35
N LEU A 33 25.69 0.23 5.95
CA LEU A 33 25.31 0.65 4.60
C LEU A 33 26.26 0.08 3.52
N LEU A 34 27.57 0.02 3.79
CA LEU A 34 28.52 -0.60 2.86
C LEU A 34 28.33 -2.12 2.74
N ASP A 35 28.11 -2.82 3.85
CA ASP A 35 27.79 -4.26 3.81
C ASP A 35 26.47 -4.51 3.07
N GLU A 36 25.45 -3.69 3.32
CA GLU A 36 24.14 -3.82 2.69
C GLU A 36 24.22 -3.63 1.17
N TYR A 37 24.89 -2.58 0.69
CA TYR A 37 25.09 -2.31 -0.74
C TYR A 37 26.20 -3.14 -1.39
N SER A 38 26.94 -3.95 -0.61
CA SER A 38 27.87 -4.96 -1.14
C SER A 38 27.16 -6.24 -1.58
N ARG A 39 25.91 -6.45 -1.14
CA ARG A 39 25.10 -7.63 -1.44
C ARG A 39 24.05 -7.30 -2.48
N GLN A 40 23.74 -8.28 -3.34
CA GLN A 40 22.72 -8.06 -4.35
C GLN A 40 21.34 -8.14 -3.72
N ARG A 41 20.70 -6.98 -3.53
CA ARG A 41 19.31 -6.89 -3.08
C ARG A 41 18.37 -7.61 -4.06
N GLY A 42 17.39 -8.33 -3.52
CA GLY A 42 16.45 -9.14 -4.28
C GLY A 42 15.47 -8.33 -5.14
N GLN A 43 14.74 -9.01 -6.01
CA GLN A 43 13.89 -8.38 -7.02
C GLN A 43 12.46 -8.18 -6.48
N ILE A 44 11.79 -7.13 -6.96
CA ILE A 44 10.33 -6.97 -6.83
C ILE A 44 9.72 -7.22 -8.21
N THR A 45 8.75 -8.12 -8.31
CA THR A 45 8.16 -8.52 -9.59
C THR A 45 6.63 -8.43 -9.61
N ALA A 46 6.07 -8.28 -10.80
CA ALA A 46 4.64 -8.37 -11.07
C ALA A 46 4.40 -9.10 -12.39
N GLY A 47 3.66 -10.21 -12.39
CA GLY A 47 3.38 -10.97 -13.60
C GLY A 47 4.63 -11.41 -14.39
N GLY A 48 5.74 -11.68 -13.69
CA GLY A 48 7.03 -12.04 -14.30
C GLY A 48 7.87 -10.86 -14.82
N GLN A 49 7.39 -9.62 -14.66
CA GLN A 49 8.11 -8.39 -15.01
C GLN A 49 8.84 -7.81 -13.79
N LEU A 50 10.03 -7.25 -14.01
CA LEU A 50 10.82 -6.59 -12.96
C LEU A 50 10.27 -5.18 -12.68
N LEU A 51 9.93 -4.91 -11.43
CA LEU A 51 9.54 -3.58 -10.96
C LEU A 51 10.71 -2.86 -10.28
N ALA A 52 11.53 -3.61 -9.53
CA ALA A 52 12.76 -3.12 -8.92
C ALA A 52 13.80 -4.24 -8.88
N TYR A 53 15.04 -3.92 -9.19
CA TYR A 53 16.17 -4.86 -9.17
C TYR A 53 17.48 -4.12 -8.96
N SER A 54 18.56 -4.85 -8.68
CA SER A 54 19.88 -4.27 -8.42
C SER A 54 20.90 -4.70 -9.46
N VAL A 55 21.66 -3.72 -9.97
CA VAL A 55 22.71 -3.88 -10.99
C VAL A 55 24.08 -3.61 -10.36
N ALA A 56 25.08 -4.42 -10.69
CA ALA A 56 26.44 -4.20 -10.22
C ALA A 56 27.05 -2.95 -10.89
N THR A 57 27.80 -2.18 -10.12
CA THR A 57 28.51 -0.97 -10.56
C THR A 57 29.94 -0.99 -10.02
N ASP A 58 30.83 -0.24 -10.67
CA ASP A 58 32.24 -0.14 -10.27
C ASP A 58 32.49 0.90 -9.15
N ASN A 59 31.42 1.43 -8.55
CA ASN A 59 31.49 2.45 -7.51
C ASN A 59 31.69 1.85 -6.11
N ARG A 60 31.94 2.72 -5.12
CA ARG A 60 32.05 2.33 -3.69
C ARG A 60 30.88 1.46 -3.20
N TYR A 61 29.68 1.72 -3.70
CA TYR A 61 28.51 0.90 -3.46
C TYR A 61 28.31 -0.04 -4.65
N LYS A 62 28.55 -1.34 -4.43
CA LYS A 62 28.62 -2.35 -5.50
C LYS A 62 27.31 -2.47 -6.28
N PHE A 63 26.15 -2.29 -5.63
CA PHE A 63 24.85 -2.49 -6.27
C PHE A 63 24.01 -1.22 -6.31
N LEU A 64 23.65 -0.77 -7.52
CA LEU A 64 22.69 0.32 -7.76
C LEU A 64 21.28 -0.26 -7.90
N ARG A 65 20.30 0.36 -7.22
CA ARG A 65 18.88 -0.01 -7.35
C ARG A 65 18.25 0.67 -8.57
N VAL A 66 17.54 -0.11 -9.39
CA VAL A 66 16.96 0.33 -10.67
C VAL A 66 15.47 0.00 -10.72
N TYR A 67 14.68 0.96 -11.21
CA TYR A 67 13.24 0.89 -11.40
C TYR A 67 12.91 1.15 -12.89
N PRO A 68 12.62 0.10 -13.70
CA PRO A 68 12.42 0.25 -15.15
C PRO A 68 11.27 1.17 -15.56
N ASN A 69 10.17 1.12 -14.82
CA ASN A 69 8.97 1.92 -15.09
C ASN A 69 8.60 2.70 -13.83
N PRO A 70 9.39 3.74 -13.51
CA PRO A 70 9.48 4.27 -12.15
C PRO A 70 8.20 4.95 -11.69
N PHE A 71 7.57 5.78 -12.54
CA PHE A 71 6.35 6.50 -12.18
C PHE A 71 5.15 5.58 -11.95
N VAL A 72 5.00 4.55 -12.78
CA VAL A 72 3.86 3.62 -12.75
C VAL A 72 3.86 2.77 -11.48
N TYR A 73 5.04 2.36 -11.01
CA TYR A 73 5.19 1.40 -9.92
C TYR A 73 5.77 1.98 -8.62
N ALA A 74 6.11 3.27 -8.55
CA ALA A 74 6.52 3.91 -7.31
C ALA A 74 5.53 3.75 -6.14
N PRO A 75 4.19 3.80 -6.34
CA PRO A 75 3.24 3.56 -5.24
C PRO A 75 3.34 2.15 -4.63
N ILE A 76 3.86 1.19 -5.39
CA ILE A 76 4.03 -0.22 -4.98
C ILE A 76 5.44 -0.43 -4.42
N THR A 77 6.45 -0.15 -5.23
CA THR A 77 7.85 -0.37 -4.87
C THR A 77 8.30 0.57 -3.75
N GLY A 78 7.89 1.84 -3.79
CA GLY A 78 8.48 2.90 -2.99
C GLY A 78 9.84 3.30 -3.56
N PHE A 79 10.78 3.60 -2.67
CA PHE A 79 12.19 3.77 -3.03
C PHE A 79 13.08 3.06 -2.02
N TYR A 80 14.34 2.89 -2.39
CA TYR A 80 15.43 2.41 -1.53
C TYR A 80 16.62 3.34 -1.76
N SER A 81 16.97 4.09 -0.72
CA SER A 81 17.89 5.23 -0.76
C SER A 81 18.92 5.13 0.36
N LEU A 82 20.18 5.40 0.00
CA LEU A 82 21.29 5.47 0.95
C LEU A 82 21.05 6.52 2.03
N ARG A 83 20.45 7.66 1.67
CA ARG A 83 20.26 8.81 2.56
C ARG A 83 18.87 8.85 3.20
N TYR A 84 17.84 8.46 2.45
CA TYR A 84 16.44 8.62 2.85
C TYR A 84 15.78 7.30 3.26
N SER A 85 16.56 6.23 3.44
CA SER A 85 16.07 4.89 3.79
C SER A 85 15.12 4.34 2.72
N SER A 86 14.08 3.62 3.10
CA SER A 86 13.15 2.96 2.19
C SER A 86 11.68 3.26 2.49
N THR A 87 10.83 3.09 1.48
CA THR A 87 9.37 3.22 1.55
C THR A 87 8.67 2.08 0.78
N GLY A 88 7.34 2.00 0.82
CA GLY A 88 6.58 0.99 0.06
C GLY A 88 7.01 -0.45 0.38
N LEU A 89 7.01 -1.31 -0.64
CA LEU A 89 7.49 -2.70 -0.50
C LEU A 89 9.00 -2.78 -0.22
N GLU A 90 9.80 -1.81 -0.66
CA GLU A 90 11.23 -1.77 -0.30
C GLU A 90 11.42 -1.68 1.22
N ARG A 91 10.51 -1.03 1.94
CA ARG A 91 10.52 -0.98 3.42
C ARG A 91 9.82 -2.18 4.04
N ALA A 92 8.64 -2.53 3.57
CA ALA A 92 7.80 -3.57 4.17
C ALA A 92 8.47 -4.96 4.10
N GLU A 93 9.18 -5.23 3.00
CA GLU A 93 9.85 -6.51 2.73
C GLU A 93 11.37 -6.38 2.78
N ASP A 94 11.88 -5.35 3.49
CA ASP A 94 13.32 -5.11 3.60
C ASP A 94 14.10 -6.35 4.08
N PRO A 95 13.66 -7.09 5.11
CA PRO A 95 14.38 -8.29 5.55
C PRO A 95 14.48 -9.36 4.47
N LEU A 96 13.45 -9.50 3.64
CA LEU A 96 13.48 -10.47 2.54
C LEU A 96 14.41 -9.99 1.43
N LEU A 97 14.28 -8.72 1.04
CA LEU A 97 15.00 -8.11 -0.07
C LEU A 97 16.50 -7.93 0.21
N ASN A 98 16.90 -7.58 1.43
CA ASN A 98 18.31 -7.54 1.85
C ASN A 98 18.85 -8.92 2.24
N GLY A 99 17.97 -9.93 2.33
CA GLY A 99 18.30 -11.30 2.68
C GLY A 99 18.46 -11.56 4.17
N SER A 100 18.24 -10.59 5.06
CA SER A 100 18.35 -10.74 6.52
C SER A 100 17.24 -11.58 7.17
N ASP A 101 16.17 -11.89 6.43
CA ASP A 101 15.06 -12.74 6.88
C ASP A 101 15.50 -14.14 7.32
N GLU A 102 15.02 -14.59 8.48
CA GLU A 102 15.35 -15.90 9.07
C GLU A 102 15.05 -17.07 8.12
N ARG A 103 14.01 -16.95 7.28
CA ARG A 103 13.65 -17.96 6.27
C ARG A 103 14.74 -18.16 5.22
N LEU A 104 15.63 -17.17 5.05
CA LEU A 104 16.77 -17.20 4.13
C LEU A 104 18.10 -17.53 4.84
N PHE A 105 18.10 -17.74 6.16
CA PHE A 105 19.34 -17.98 6.92
C PHE A 105 20.11 -19.21 6.43
N GLY A 106 19.41 -20.33 6.19
CA GLY A 106 20.03 -21.56 5.68
C GLY A 106 20.70 -21.39 4.30
N ARG A 107 20.12 -20.55 3.43
CA ARG A 107 20.71 -20.23 2.12
C ARG A 107 21.97 -19.37 2.27
N ARG A 108 21.91 -18.35 3.12
CA ARG A 108 23.06 -17.47 3.42
C ARG A 108 24.24 -18.24 3.99
N LEU A 109 23.99 -19.19 4.89
CA LEU A 109 25.04 -20.01 5.48
C LEU A 109 25.70 -20.89 4.41
N ALA A 110 24.90 -21.50 3.52
CA ALA A 110 25.42 -22.25 2.38
C ALA A 110 26.22 -21.37 1.41
N ASP A 111 25.75 -20.17 1.07
CA ASP A 111 26.46 -19.24 0.18
C ASP A 111 27.81 -18.81 0.78
N PHE A 112 27.86 -18.56 2.10
CA PHE A 112 29.11 -18.24 2.81
C PHE A 112 30.11 -19.41 2.77
N PHE A 113 29.66 -20.65 3.02
CA PHE A 113 30.52 -21.82 2.97
C PHE A 113 30.95 -22.21 1.55
N THR A 114 30.12 -21.93 0.53
CA THR A 114 30.40 -22.24 -0.88
C THR A 114 31.09 -21.12 -1.63
N GLY A 115 31.30 -19.96 -1.00
CA GLY A 115 31.91 -18.78 -1.62
C GLY A 115 31.04 -18.12 -2.70
N ARG A 116 29.73 -18.34 -2.69
CA ARG A 116 28.79 -17.69 -3.63
C ARG A 116 28.44 -16.29 -3.15
N ASP A 117 28.26 -15.36 -4.10
CA ASP A 117 27.82 -14.00 -3.81
C ASP A 117 26.43 -14.03 -3.14
N PRO A 118 26.28 -13.51 -1.91
CA PRO A 118 25.01 -13.55 -1.20
C PRO A 118 23.98 -12.66 -1.90
N ARG A 119 22.77 -13.21 -2.11
CA ARG A 119 21.64 -12.51 -2.73
C ARG A 119 20.42 -12.47 -1.81
N GLY A 120 19.71 -11.34 -1.85
CA GLY A 120 18.40 -11.20 -1.23
C GLY A 120 17.32 -12.08 -1.89
N GLY A 121 16.22 -12.29 -1.18
CA GLY A 121 15.04 -12.97 -1.69
C GLY A 121 14.18 -12.07 -2.58
N ASN A 122 13.36 -12.68 -3.43
CA ASN A 122 12.46 -11.97 -4.33
C ASN A 122 11.06 -11.79 -3.70
N VAL A 123 10.44 -10.66 -4.00
CA VAL A 123 9.03 -10.33 -3.68
C VAL A 123 8.22 -10.41 -4.97
N ASP A 124 7.34 -11.41 -5.07
CA ASP A 124 6.40 -11.52 -6.19
C ASP A 124 5.05 -10.93 -5.77
N THR A 125 4.70 -9.78 -6.34
CA THR A 125 3.46 -9.06 -6.03
C THR A 125 2.24 -9.66 -6.74
N THR A 126 1.04 -9.30 -6.29
CA THR A 126 -0.22 -9.66 -6.98
C THR A 126 -0.61 -8.72 -8.11
N ILE A 127 0.20 -7.68 -8.37
CA ILE A 127 -0.09 -6.68 -9.38
C ILE A 127 -0.12 -7.35 -10.75
N ASN A 128 -1.15 -7.02 -11.52
CA ASN A 128 -1.23 -7.38 -12.92
C ASN A 128 -0.71 -6.20 -13.74
N PRO A 129 0.45 -6.33 -14.42
CA PRO A 129 1.06 -5.21 -15.14
C PRO A 129 0.13 -4.52 -16.15
N ARG A 130 -0.76 -5.28 -16.79
CA ARG A 130 -1.71 -4.72 -17.77
C ARG A 130 -2.78 -3.85 -17.09
N VAL A 131 -3.26 -4.28 -15.93
CA VAL A 131 -4.26 -3.52 -15.15
C VAL A 131 -3.62 -2.27 -14.53
N GLN A 132 -2.41 -2.40 -13.99
CA GLN A 132 -1.64 -1.27 -13.47
C GLN A 132 -1.39 -0.21 -14.55
N GLN A 133 -0.90 -0.64 -15.72
CA GLN A 133 -0.61 0.28 -16.82
C GLN A 133 -1.89 0.96 -17.33
N ALA A 134 -2.99 0.21 -17.51
CA ALA A 134 -4.26 0.80 -17.92
C ALA A 134 -4.77 1.84 -16.90
N GLY A 135 -4.66 1.56 -15.60
CA GLY A 135 -5.03 2.51 -14.55
C GLY A 135 -4.14 3.77 -14.55
N TRP A 136 -2.84 3.61 -14.77
CA TRP A 136 -1.92 4.74 -14.91
C TRP A 136 -2.25 5.59 -16.15
N ASP A 137 -2.40 4.97 -17.31
CA ASP A 137 -2.67 5.68 -18.58
C ASP A 137 -3.99 6.43 -18.52
N ALA A 138 -5.03 5.81 -17.93
CA ALA A 138 -6.31 6.47 -17.69
C ALA A 138 -6.16 7.70 -16.79
N MET A 139 -5.35 7.61 -15.72
CA MET A 139 -5.04 8.77 -14.87
C MET A 139 -4.25 9.84 -15.60
N GLN A 140 -3.40 9.51 -16.58
CA GLN A 140 -2.65 10.52 -17.34
C GLN A 140 -3.50 11.26 -18.38
N GLN A 141 -4.60 10.66 -18.84
CA GLN A 141 -5.38 11.15 -19.97
C GLN A 141 -6.81 11.60 -19.59
N GLY A 142 -7.33 11.13 -18.45
CA GLY A 142 -8.75 11.20 -18.11
C GLY A 142 -9.30 12.57 -17.68
N CYS A 143 -8.45 13.57 -17.45
CA CYS A 143 -8.86 14.88 -16.94
C CYS A 143 -8.59 16.04 -17.91
N GLY A 144 -8.52 15.77 -19.22
CA GLY A 144 -7.99 16.73 -20.20
C GLY A 144 -6.47 16.92 -20.05
N GLY A 145 -5.80 15.90 -19.52
CA GLY A 145 -4.45 15.92 -18.97
C GLY A 145 -4.36 15.01 -17.74
N PRO A 146 -3.24 15.04 -17.00
CA PRO A 146 -3.05 14.21 -15.82
C PRO A 146 -4.03 14.53 -14.69
N CYS A 147 -4.74 13.51 -14.22
CA CYS A 147 -5.59 13.53 -13.05
C CYS A 147 -4.76 13.45 -11.76
N LYS A 148 -5.20 14.15 -10.71
CA LYS A 148 -4.75 13.95 -9.33
C LYS A 148 -5.71 12.99 -8.63
N GLY A 149 -5.20 11.91 -8.05
CA GLY A 149 -6.03 10.91 -7.37
C GLY A 149 -5.39 9.53 -7.35
N ALA A 150 -6.21 8.49 -7.26
CA ALA A 150 -5.78 7.09 -7.18
C ALA A 150 -6.73 6.16 -7.93
N VAL A 151 -6.21 5.00 -8.34
CA VAL A 151 -7.00 3.88 -8.88
C VAL A 151 -6.59 2.60 -8.15
N VAL A 152 -7.58 1.85 -7.68
CA VAL A 152 -7.37 0.54 -7.05
C VAL A 152 -8.21 -0.49 -7.79
N ALA A 153 -7.60 -1.62 -8.14
CA ALA A 153 -8.30 -2.78 -8.69
C ALA A 153 -8.04 -4.00 -7.81
N LEU A 154 -9.12 -4.69 -7.43
CA LEU A 154 -9.07 -5.86 -6.54
C LEU A 154 -9.66 -7.09 -7.25
N GLU A 155 -9.14 -8.28 -6.93
CA GLU A 155 -9.79 -9.57 -7.20
C GLU A 155 -10.69 -9.94 -6.01
N PRO A 156 -12.04 -9.82 -6.10
CA PRO A 156 -12.92 -9.93 -4.93
C PRO A 156 -12.87 -11.30 -4.25
N SER A 157 -12.71 -12.37 -5.02
CA SER A 157 -12.73 -13.76 -4.50
C SER A 157 -11.49 -14.13 -3.69
N THR A 158 -10.38 -13.39 -3.83
CA THR A 158 -9.11 -13.72 -3.18
C THR A 158 -8.51 -12.56 -2.38
N GLY A 159 -9.01 -11.34 -2.57
CA GLY A 159 -8.44 -10.12 -1.99
C GLY A 159 -7.11 -9.68 -2.62
N LYS A 160 -6.74 -10.18 -3.81
CA LYS A 160 -5.51 -9.73 -4.47
C LYS A 160 -5.66 -8.29 -4.93
N ILE A 161 -4.62 -7.49 -4.73
CA ILE A 161 -4.53 -6.16 -5.32
C ILE A 161 -3.92 -6.31 -6.72
N LEU A 162 -4.72 -6.05 -7.74
CA LEU A 162 -4.35 -6.16 -9.16
C LEU A 162 -3.73 -4.87 -9.70
N ALA A 163 -4.15 -3.72 -9.17
CA ALA A 163 -3.54 -2.42 -9.44
C ALA A 163 -3.63 -1.51 -8.21
N LEU A 164 -2.58 -0.71 -8.01
CA LEU A 164 -2.44 0.29 -6.96
C LEU A 164 -1.74 1.52 -7.55
N VAL A 165 -2.54 2.44 -8.09
CA VAL A 165 -2.07 3.62 -8.83
C VAL A 165 -2.29 4.86 -7.97
N SER A 166 -1.30 5.76 -7.95
CA SER A 166 -1.39 7.10 -7.36
C SER A 166 -0.84 8.11 -8.37
N SER A 167 -1.52 9.25 -8.53
CA SER A 167 -1.12 10.33 -9.44
C SER A 167 -1.26 11.71 -8.77
N PRO A 168 -0.29 12.63 -8.97
CA PRO A 168 1.00 12.41 -9.62
C PRO A 168 1.88 11.45 -8.81
N SER A 169 2.86 10.86 -9.50
CA SER A 169 3.85 9.93 -8.96
C SER A 169 5.26 10.50 -9.13
N TYR A 170 6.31 9.76 -8.74
CA TYR A 170 7.70 10.21 -8.79
C TYR A 170 8.61 9.14 -9.40
N ASP A 171 9.87 9.50 -9.65
CA ASP A 171 10.90 8.58 -10.12
C ASP A 171 11.80 8.11 -8.95
N PRO A 172 11.68 6.85 -8.48
CA PRO A 172 12.52 6.34 -7.41
C PRO A 172 14.01 6.24 -7.76
N ASN A 173 14.38 6.20 -9.05
CA ASN A 173 15.79 6.15 -9.46
C ASN A 173 16.55 7.40 -8.99
N GLN A 174 15.87 8.56 -8.90
CA GLN A 174 16.47 9.80 -8.43
C GLN A 174 16.86 9.73 -6.93
N LEU A 175 16.16 8.92 -6.14
CA LEU A 175 16.45 8.69 -4.72
C LEU A 175 17.39 7.50 -4.50
N ALA A 176 17.49 6.59 -5.48
CA ALA A 176 18.41 5.46 -5.48
C ALA A 176 19.83 5.79 -5.98
N SER A 177 20.03 6.97 -6.59
CA SER A 177 21.34 7.40 -7.07
C SER A 177 22.42 7.30 -5.99
N HIS A 178 23.62 6.83 -6.34
CA HIS A 178 24.76 6.84 -5.42
C HIS A 178 25.37 8.24 -5.22
N ASN A 179 24.89 9.24 -5.97
CA ASN A 179 25.27 10.64 -5.80
C ASN A 179 24.38 11.31 -4.73
N SER A 180 25.01 11.77 -3.64
CA SER A 180 24.30 12.41 -2.52
C SER A 180 23.63 13.73 -2.90
N ASP A 181 24.20 14.50 -3.83
CA ASP A 181 23.66 15.80 -4.24
C ASP A 181 22.46 15.64 -5.18
N GLU A 182 22.42 14.57 -5.97
CA GLU A 182 21.24 14.21 -6.76
C GLU A 182 20.09 13.80 -5.86
N GLN A 183 20.33 12.92 -4.88
CA GLN A 183 19.32 12.51 -3.90
C GLN A 183 18.78 13.73 -3.14
N LEU A 184 19.64 14.65 -2.68
CA LEU A 184 19.24 15.83 -1.95
C LEU A 184 18.32 16.75 -2.79
N ARG A 185 18.70 17.02 -4.04
CA ARG A 185 17.91 17.85 -4.95
C ARG A 185 16.58 17.19 -5.31
N ALA A 186 16.57 15.89 -5.54
CA ALA A 186 15.35 15.14 -5.81
C ALA A 186 14.40 15.16 -4.60
N TRP A 187 14.93 14.91 -3.40
CA TRP A 187 14.16 14.95 -2.17
C TRP A 187 13.53 16.31 -1.91
N GLN A 188 14.31 17.40 -2.03
CA GLN A 188 13.78 18.76 -1.84
C GLN A 188 12.65 19.06 -2.82
N ARG A 189 12.83 18.76 -4.12
CA ARG A 189 11.77 18.95 -5.12
C ARG A 189 10.52 18.14 -4.78
N LEU A 190 10.66 16.86 -4.46
CA LEU A 190 9.52 15.96 -4.22
C LEU A 190 8.78 16.28 -2.91
N ARG A 191 9.50 16.74 -1.89
CA ARG A 191 8.93 17.15 -0.60
C ARG A 191 8.19 18.48 -0.70
N ASP A 192 8.76 19.43 -1.45
CA ASP A 192 8.25 20.81 -1.53
C ASP A 192 7.21 20.98 -2.67
N ASP A 193 6.95 19.92 -3.44
CA ASP A 193 5.93 19.90 -4.50
C ASP A 193 4.51 19.91 -3.88
N PRO A 194 3.67 20.94 -4.15
CA PRO A 194 2.31 21.03 -3.62
C PRO A 194 1.37 19.93 -4.13
N ALA A 195 1.73 19.27 -5.24
CA ALA A 195 1.01 18.12 -5.75
C ALA A 195 1.35 16.83 -4.98
N SER A 196 2.34 16.86 -4.08
CA SER A 196 2.73 15.76 -3.18
C SER A 196 2.84 14.41 -3.91
N PRO A 197 3.80 14.26 -4.84
CA PRO A 197 3.97 13.04 -5.64
C PRO A 197 4.47 11.83 -4.84
N LEU A 198 5.11 12.05 -3.69
CA LEU A 198 5.53 10.97 -2.78
C LEU A 198 4.34 10.24 -2.12
N THR A 199 3.16 10.86 -2.11
CA THR A 199 2.00 10.31 -1.42
C THR A 199 1.33 9.22 -2.23
N ASN A 200 1.20 8.03 -1.63
CA ASN A 200 0.35 6.99 -2.18
C ASN A 200 -1.11 7.25 -1.78
N ARG A 201 -1.83 7.99 -2.63
CA ARG A 201 -3.22 8.41 -2.42
C ARG A 201 -4.20 7.25 -2.29
N ALA A 202 -3.83 6.06 -2.75
CA ALA A 202 -4.68 4.88 -2.64
C ALA A 202 -4.80 4.35 -1.21
N ILE A 203 -3.79 4.60 -0.35
CA ILE A 203 -3.72 3.98 0.99
C ILE A 203 -3.31 4.94 2.11
N ALA A 204 -2.76 6.12 1.78
CA ALA A 204 -2.20 7.05 2.77
C ALA A 204 -3.05 8.31 2.98
N GLU A 205 -4.05 8.56 2.13
CA GLU A 205 -5.00 9.68 2.26
C GLU A 205 -6.42 9.15 2.39
N THR A 206 -7.26 9.88 3.13
CA THR A 206 -8.70 9.61 3.26
C THR A 206 -9.48 10.74 2.62
N TYR A 207 -10.48 10.40 1.81
CA TYR A 207 -11.35 11.36 1.14
C TYR A 207 -12.81 11.14 1.55
N PRO A 208 -13.65 12.19 1.57
CA PRO A 208 -15.08 12.01 1.71
C PRO A 208 -15.61 11.11 0.57
N PRO A 209 -16.25 9.96 0.87
CA PRO A 209 -16.69 9.00 -0.16
C PRO A 209 -17.85 9.52 -1.02
N GLY A 210 -18.56 10.55 -0.56
CA GLY A 210 -19.71 11.13 -1.27
C GLY A 210 -20.77 10.08 -1.59
N SER A 211 -21.31 10.10 -2.81
CA SER A 211 -22.37 9.18 -3.23
C SER A 211 -21.99 7.71 -3.22
N THR A 212 -20.70 7.34 -3.20
CA THR A 212 -20.31 5.93 -3.06
C THR A 212 -20.68 5.35 -1.70
N PHE A 213 -20.80 6.19 -0.66
CA PHE A 213 -21.24 5.77 0.69
C PHE A 213 -22.72 5.35 0.74
N LYS A 214 -23.52 5.72 -0.26
CA LYS A 214 -24.91 5.26 -0.39
C LYS A 214 -25.02 3.74 -0.46
N VAL A 215 -23.97 3.03 -0.87
CA VAL A 215 -23.87 1.57 -0.78
C VAL A 215 -23.99 1.11 0.69
N ILE A 216 -23.25 1.75 1.60
CA ILE A 216 -23.28 1.43 3.04
C ILE A 216 -24.64 1.81 3.64
N THR A 217 -25.17 2.98 3.30
CA THR A 217 -26.50 3.41 3.74
C THR A 217 -27.60 2.44 3.29
N THR A 218 -27.52 1.95 2.05
CA THR A 218 -28.46 0.96 1.51
C THR A 218 -28.32 -0.37 2.25
N ALA A 219 -27.10 -0.86 2.44
CA ALA A 219 -26.85 -2.11 3.16
C ALA A 219 -27.44 -2.08 4.58
N ALA A 220 -27.23 -0.97 5.31
CA ALA A 220 -27.78 -0.78 6.65
C ALA A 220 -29.31 -0.80 6.66
N ALA A 221 -29.95 -0.12 5.70
CA ALA A 221 -31.41 -0.08 5.60
C ALA A 221 -32.00 -1.47 5.26
N LEU A 222 -31.38 -2.20 4.33
CA LEU A 222 -31.81 -3.55 3.97
C LEU A 222 -31.64 -4.53 5.14
N GLN A 223 -30.54 -4.44 5.90
CA GLN A 223 -30.35 -5.22 7.13
C GLN A 223 -31.40 -4.91 8.19
N ALA A 224 -31.87 -3.66 8.25
CA ALA A 224 -32.95 -3.21 9.14
C ALA A 224 -34.36 -3.61 8.65
N GLY A 225 -34.47 -4.34 7.54
CA GLY A 225 -35.74 -4.90 7.03
C GLY A 225 -36.41 -4.07 5.94
N MET A 226 -35.77 -2.99 5.46
CA MET A 226 -36.25 -2.27 4.28
C MET A 226 -36.07 -3.12 3.02
N THR A 227 -36.90 -2.86 2.01
CA THR A 227 -36.88 -3.55 0.72
C THR A 227 -36.55 -2.57 -0.42
N GLU A 228 -36.17 -3.12 -1.57
CA GLU A 228 -35.84 -2.32 -2.75
C GLU A 228 -37.03 -1.51 -3.31
N ASP A 229 -38.26 -1.91 -2.98
CA ASP A 229 -39.50 -1.30 -3.47
C ASP A 229 -40.05 -0.21 -2.54
N ASP A 230 -39.49 -0.08 -1.32
CA ASP A 230 -39.91 0.93 -0.36
C ASP A 230 -39.73 2.35 -0.90
N GLN A 231 -40.71 3.21 -0.62
CA GLN A 231 -40.83 4.53 -1.21
C GLN A 231 -40.06 5.59 -0.42
N LEU A 232 -39.22 6.34 -1.11
CA LEU A 232 -38.44 7.47 -0.61
C LEU A 232 -38.82 8.75 -1.36
N THR A 233 -38.54 9.89 -0.73
CA THR A 233 -38.84 11.20 -1.29
C THR A 233 -38.17 11.41 -2.65
N SER A 234 -38.96 11.93 -3.59
CA SER A 234 -38.46 12.42 -4.87
C SER A 234 -38.13 13.92 -4.83
N ALA A 235 -38.36 14.59 -3.70
CA ALA A 235 -38.22 16.03 -3.58
C ALA A 235 -36.82 16.53 -3.98
N PRO A 236 -36.70 17.69 -4.62
CA PRO A 236 -35.41 18.25 -5.03
C PRO A 236 -34.54 18.69 -3.85
N THR A 237 -35.18 19.01 -2.71
CA THR A 237 -34.52 19.49 -1.49
C THR A 237 -35.07 18.79 -0.25
N ILE A 238 -34.26 18.71 0.81
CA ILE A 238 -34.64 18.17 2.12
C ILE A 238 -33.95 18.97 3.24
N PRO A 239 -34.69 19.49 4.23
CA PRO A 239 -34.09 20.15 5.39
C PRO A 239 -33.42 19.10 6.29
N LEU A 240 -32.27 19.44 6.86
CA LEU A 240 -31.64 18.62 7.88
C LEU A 240 -32.33 18.85 9.23
N PRO A 241 -32.64 17.78 10.00
CA PRO A 241 -33.15 17.93 11.36
C PRO A 241 -32.23 18.79 12.22
N ASP A 242 -32.81 19.58 13.11
CA ASP A 242 -32.10 20.43 14.08
C ASP A 242 -31.09 21.41 13.46
N SER A 243 -31.31 21.81 12.21
CA SER A 243 -30.46 22.72 11.46
C SER A 243 -31.25 23.63 10.53
N THR A 244 -30.64 24.74 10.13
CA THR A 244 -31.14 25.60 9.03
C THR A 244 -30.62 25.14 7.66
N VAL A 245 -29.75 24.14 7.63
CA VAL A 245 -29.13 23.63 6.39
C VAL A 245 -30.12 22.75 5.63
N THR A 246 -30.19 22.96 4.31
CA THR A 246 -30.96 22.14 3.38
C THR A 246 -30.00 21.45 2.42
N LEU A 247 -30.21 20.16 2.18
CA LEU A 247 -29.51 19.41 1.13
C LEU A 247 -30.37 19.31 -0.11
N GLN A 248 -29.72 19.21 -1.27
CA GLN A 248 -30.39 19.13 -2.56
C GLN A 248 -29.87 17.99 -3.42
N ASN A 249 -30.71 17.51 -4.33
CA ASN A 249 -30.29 16.65 -5.41
C ASN A 249 -29.30 17.36 -6.33
N PHE A 250 -28.47 16.57 -7.02
CA PHE A 250 -27.60 17.11 -8.05
C PHE A 250 -28.42 17.86 -9.11
N GLY A 251 -28.04 19.10 -9.41
CA GLY A 251 -28.77 19.96 -10.33
C GLY A 251 -30.10 20.53 -9.81
N GLY A 252 -30.47 20.29 -8.54
CA GLY A 252 -31.69 20.83 -7.94
C GLY A 252 -33.00 20.24 -8.48
N ALA A 253 -32.93 19.12 -9.22
CA ALA A 253 -34.09 18.48 -9.81
C ALA A 253 -34.72 17.43 -8.87
N PRO A 254 -36.04 17.15 -9.01
CA PRO A 254 -36.66 15.98 -8.40
C PRO A 254 -35.99 14.68 -8.87
N CYS A 255 -36.09 13.62 -8.07
CA CYS A 255 -35.53 12.31 -8.44
C CYS A 255 -36.30 11.65 -9.62
N GLY A 256 -37.62 11.81 -9.61
CA GLY A 256 -38.57 11.33 -10.61
C GLY A 256 -39.77 12.28 -10.75
N SER A 257 -40.71 11.93 -11.62
CA SER A 257 -41.93 12.73 -11.86
C SER A 257 -42.95 12.62 -10.72
N GLU A 258 -42.91 11.52 -9.98
CA GLU A 258 -43.81 11.24 -8.86
C GLU A 258 -43.30 11.84 -7.54
N PRO A 259 -44.16 11.99 -6.52
CA PRO A 259 -43.76 12.48 -5.19
C PRO A 259 -42.72 11.60 -4.49
N THR A 260 -42.74 10.30 -4.77
CA THR A 260 -41.79 9.32 -4.24
C THR A 260 -41.23 8.44 -5.35
N VAL A 261 -40.10 7.79 -5.07
CA VAL A 261 -39.48 6.77 -5.91
C VAL A 261 -39.10 5.56 -5.06
N SER A 262 -38.96 4.39 -5.67
CA SER A 262 -38.44 3.20 -4.96
C SER A 262 -36.99 3.41 -4.51
N LEU A 263 -36.56 2.71 -3.46
CA LEU A 263 -35.16 2.65 -3.05
C LEU A 263 -34.26 2.22 -4.21
N ARG A 264 -34.67 1.24 -5.01
CA ARG A 264 -33.96 0.81 -6.22
C ARG A 264 -33.75 1.96 -7.20
N GLU A 265 -34.80 2.73 -7.49
CA GLU A 265 -34.70 3.87 -8.40
C GLU A 265 -33.85 5.01 -7.82
N ALA A 266 -34.05 5.34 -6.53
CA ALA A 266 -33.25 6.33 -5.84
C ALA A 266 -31.75 5.98 -5.85
N PHE A 267 -31.41 4.70 -5.63
CA PHE A 267 -30.04 4.19 -5.72
C PHE A 267 -29.48 4.30 -7.14
N ALA A 268 -30.23 3.83 -8.14
CA ALA A 268 -29.81 3.86 -9.55
C ALA A 268 -29.57 5.29 -10.06
N ARG A 269 -30.38 6.27 -9.62
CA ARG A 269 -30.25 7.69 -9.97
C ARG A 269 -29.35 8.48 -9.02
N SER A 270 -28.90 7.87 -7.92
CA SER A 270 -28.11 8.51 -6.86
C SER A 270 -28.78 9.76 -6.27
N CYS A 271 -30.08 9.70 -5.98
CA CYS A 271 -30.85 10.85 -5.48
C CYS A 271 -30.52 11.21 -4.03
N ASN A 272 -29.89 12.36 -3.79
CA ASN A 272 -29.39 12.77 -2.48
C ASN A 272 -30.49 12.84 -1.42
N THR A 273 -31.63 13.47 -1.73
CA THR A 273 -32.70 13.70 -0.75
C THR A 273 -33.31 12.39 -0.24
N ALA A 274 -33.49 11.41 -1.13
CA ALA A 274 -33.89 10.06 -0.78
C ALA A 274 -32.90 9.39 0.18
N PHE A 275 -31.59 9.51 -0.06
CA PHE A 275 -30.56 8.93 0.82
C PHE A 275 -30.39 9.65 2.16
N VAL A 276 -30.69 10.95 2.23
CA VAL A 276 -30.77 11.68 3.50
C VAL A 276 -31.95 11.16 4.32
N GLN A 277 -33.14 11.05 3.71
CA GLN A 277 -34.31 10.48 4.36
C GLN A 277 -34.04 9.05 4.83
N LEU A 278 -33.45 8.22 3.98
CA LEU A 278 -33.09 6.83 4.27
C LEU A 278 -32.13 6.73 5.45
N GLY A 279 -31.06 7.53 5.45
CA GLY A 279 -30.06 7.51 6.53
C GLY A 279 -30.65 7.95 7.87
N ILE A 280 -31.50 8.97 7.88
CA ILE A 280 -32.21 9.42 9.09
C ILE A 280 -33.15 8.31 9.60
N ALA A 281 -33.93 7.70 8.70
CA ALA A 281 -34.86 6.62 9.06
C ALA A 281 -34.14 5.36 9.56
N THR A 282 -32.97 5.03 8.98
CA THR A 282 -32.14 3.88 9.37
C THR A 282 -31.47 4.09 10.73
N GLY A 283 -31.11 5.33 11.05
CA GLY A 283 -30.48 5.70 12.31
C GLY A 283 -28.95 5.54 12.33
N VAL A 284 -28.31 6.33 13.19
CA VAL A 284 -26.83 6.45 13.24
C VAL A 284 -26.14 5.16 13.68
N ASP A 285 -26.75 4.39 14.59
CA ASP A 285 -26.10 3.20 15.14
C ASP A 285 -26.08 2.05 14.13
N ALA A 286 -27.17 1.85 13.38
CA ALA A 286 -27.20 0.89 12.28
C ALA A 286 -26.21 1.28 11.17
N LEU A 287 -26.13 2.56 10.81
CA LEU A 287 -25.16 3.06 9.84
C LEU A 287 -23.71 2.85 10.32
N ARG A 288 -23.42 3.15 11.58
CA ARG A 288 -22.08 2.96 12.17
C ARG A 288 -21.70 1.48 12.19
N SER A 289 -22.59 0.61 12.67
CA SER A 289 -22.36 -0.84 12.71
C SER A 289 -22.08 -1.40 11.32
N THR A 290 -22.91 -1.03 10.34
CA THR A 290 -22.73 -1.49 8.95
C THR A 290 -21.42 -0.96 8.37
N ALA A 291 -21.06 0.31 8.60
CA ALA A 291 -19.78 0.85 8.15
C ALA A 291 -18.59 0.05 8.72
N GLN A 292 -18.65 -0.32 10.00
CA GLN A 292 -17.61 -1.14 10.64
C GLN A 292 -17.53 -2.55 10.05
N GLU A 293 -18.66 -3.17 9.72
CA GLU A 293 -18.70 -4.46 9.02
C GLU A 293 -18.03 -4.40 7.62
N PHE A 294 -18.11 -3.25 6.96
CA PHE A 294 -17.40 -2.97 5.69
C PHE A 294 -15.93 -2.53 5.89
N GLY A 295 -15.44 -2.52 7.13
CA GLY A 295 -14.03 -2.25 7.48
C GLY A 295 -13.71 -0.78 7.79
N PHE A 296 -14.70 0.11 7.86
CA PHE A 296 -14.48 1.46 8.39
C PHE A 296 -14.17 1.41 9.89
N ASP A 297 -13.41 2.39 10.39
CA ASP A 297 -12.98 2.50 11.80
C ASP A 297 -12.25 1.26 12.37
N THR A 298 -11.81 0.35 11.49
CA THR A 298 -11.07 -0.86 11.87
C THR A 298 -9.64 -0.73 11.39
N ALA A 299 -8.68 -0.83 12.31
CA ALA A 299 -7.27 -0.81 11.96
C ALA A 299 -6.93 -2.03 11.07
N PRO A 300 -6.22 -1.84 9.94
CA PRO A 300 -5.76 -2.96 9.15
C PRO A 300 -4.79 -3.83 9.98
N THR A 301 -4.95 -5.15 9.91
CA THR A 301 -3.99 -6.08 10.53
C THR A 301 -2.67 -6.05 9.75
N PRO A 302 -1.50 -5.90 10.40
CA PRO A 302 -0.21 -5.98 9.71
C PRO A 302 -0.07 -7.36 9.05
N SER A 303 0.18 -7.42 7.74
CA SER A 303 0.43 -8.69 7.05
C SER A 303 1.78 -8.68 6.36
N HIS A 304 2.69 -9.54 6.82
CA HIS A 304 3.96 -9.86 6.14
C HIS A 304 3.73 -10.86 4.99
N CYS A 305 4.60 -10.83 3.97
CA CYS A 305 4.65 -11.85 2.90
C CYS A 305 4.63 -13.29 3.46
N ARG A 306 3.68 -14.13 3.00
CA ARG A 306 3.62 -15.55 3.40
C ARG A 306 4.73 -16.38 2.75
N SER A 307 5.27 -17.32 3.54
CA SER A 307 6.06 -18.45 3.04
C SER A 307 5.16 -19.44 2.29
N PRO A 308 5.62 -20.06 1.19
CA PRO A 308 4.81 -20.99 0.38
C PRO A 308 4.33 -22.27 1.10
N ASN A 309 4.80 -22.56 2.32
CA ASN A 309 4.50 -23.80 3.06
C ASN A 309 3.48 -23.66 4.22
N GLN A 310 2.76 -22.54 4.36
CA GLN A 310 1.75 -22.40 5.43
C GLN A 310 0.35 -22.83 4.94
N PRO A 311 -0.29 -23.85 5.55
CA PRO A 311 -1.62 -24.28 5.15
C PRO A 311 -2.68 -23.18 5.36
N LEU A 312 -3.69 -23.18 4.51
CA LEU A 312 -4.87 -22.33 4.61
C LEU A 312 -5.72 -22.80 5.79
N GLY A 313 -5.53 -22.20 6.96
CA GLY A 313 -6.48 -22.34 8.07
C GLY A 313 -7.80 -21.66 7.71
N LEU A 314 -8.90 -22.40 7.80
CA LEU A 314 -10.27 -21.92 7.69
C LEU A 314 -10.57 -20.95 8.84
N SER A 315 -10.33 -19.67 8.64
CA SER A 315 -10.96 -18.60 9.41
C SER A 315 -10.94 -17.33 8.57
N SER A 316 -12.08 -16.64 8.54
CA SER A 316 -12.31 -15.36 7.86
C SER A 316 -11.16 -14.39 8.13
N MET A 317 -10.38 -14.07 7.08
CA MET A 317 -9.23 -13.18 7.17
C MET A 317 -9.38 -12.01 6.19
N PRO A 318 -9.13 -10.76 6.62
CA PRO A 318 -9.26 -9.56 5.80
C PRO A 318 -8.23 -9.53 4.66
N PRO A 319 -8.36 -8.62 3.67
CA PRO A 319 -7.42 -8.50 2.56
C PRO A 319 -5.98 -8.33 3.08
N ARG A 320 -5.14 -9.32 2.78
CA ARG A 320 -3.72 -9.36 3.15
C ARG A 320 -2.90 -8.83 1.98
N TRP A 321 -1.81 -8.13 2.30
CA TRP A 321 -0.83 -7.69 1.31
C TRP A 321 -0.41 -8.88 0.44
N GLY A 322 -0.79 -8.81 -0.83
CA GLY A 322 -0.70 -9.90 -1.78
C GLY A 322 0.72 -10.05 -2.31
N CYS A 323 1.59 -10.74 -1.58
CA CYS A 323 2.93 -11.06 -2.04
C CYS A 323 3.32 -12.49 -1.63
N ARG A 324 4.00 -13.20 -2.55
CA ARG A 324 4.48 -14.58 -2.36
C ARG A 324 6.01 -14.60 -2.35
N VAL A 325 6.59 -15.32 -1.41
CA VAL A 325 8.04 -15.62 -1.42
C VAL A 325 8.29 -16.76 -2.41
N SER A 326 8.98 -16.51 -3.52
CA SER A 326 9.42 -17.60 -4.42
C SER A 326 10.78 -18.14 -4.01
N GLY A 327 10.81 -19.41 -3.63
CA GLY A 327 12.03 -20.20 -3.54
C GLY A 327 12.12 -21.10 -4.77
N ARG A 328 13.14 -20.93 -5.62
CA ARG A 328 13.48 -21.97 -6.59
C ARG A 328 13.76 -23.27 -5.82
N ARG A 329 12.95 -24.30 -6.04
CA ARG A 329 13.42 -25.69 -5.86
C ARG A 329 14.38 -25.94 -7.02
N MET A 330 15.64 -26.20 -6.71
CA MET A 330 16.51 -26.86 -7.69
C MET A 330 16.03 -28.30 -7.76
N SER A 331 15.46 -28.69 -8.90
CA SER A 331 15.41 -30.08 -9.33
C SER A 331 16.82 -30.45 -9.78
N HIS A 332 17.53 -31.22 -8.97
CA HIS A 332 18.33 -32.39 -9.30
C HIS A 332 18.97 -32.93 -8.02
#